data_AF-A0A1S6KZG6-F1
#
_entry.id   AF-A0A1S6KZG6-F1
#
_cell.length_a   1.000
_cell.length_b   1.000
_cell.length_c   1.000
_cell.angle_alpha   90.00
_cell.angle_beta   90.00
_cell.angle_gamma   90.00
#
_symmetry.space_group_name_H-M   'P 1'
#
loop_
_entity.id
_entity.type
_entity.pdbx_description
1 polymer ?
#
loop_
_entity_poly.entity_id
_entity_poly.type
_entity_poly.pdbx_seq_one_letter_code
_entity_poly.pdbx_strand_id
1 'polypeptide(L)'
;EAPARILCPPLARPAALSRLLPPPSAMATMMESFVIKTPCSSANIGPGFDVIGLALSVYLELHVTIDRSRSPSSLPLNCRVSYEGQGQGSDDISLDPHSNLITRVALYVLRCHDQRAFPAETHVHIKNPIPLGRGLGSSGAAVVAGVVLGKEVGGLHHLDVGRLFDYCLMIERHPD
;
A
#
# COMPACT_ATOMS: atom_id res chain seq x y z
N GLU A 1 42.05 64.94 28.92
CA GLU A 1 42.27 64.37 27.57
C GLU A 1 41.20 63.32 27.26
N ALA A 2 40.70 63.39 26.02
CA ALA A 2 39.84 62.51 25.21
C ALA A 2 39.05 61.30 25.78
N PRO A 3 37.81 61.07 25.28
CA PRO A 3 36.97 59.91 25.60
C PRO A 3 37.23 58.71 24.68
N ALA A 4 37.25 57.49 25.22
CA ALA A 4 37.29 56.26 24.42
C ALA A 4 35.87 55.80 24.07
N ARG A 5 35.47 56.01 22.82
CA ARG A 5 34.27 55.47 22.18
C ARG A 5 34.38 53.95 22.09
N ILE A 6 33.45 53.23 22.71
CA ILE A 6 33.24 51.79 22.46
C ILE A 6 32.32 51.67 21.24
N LEU A 7 32.88 51.22 20.13
CA LEU A 7 32.14 50.89 18.90
C LEU A 7 31.33 49.61 19.10
N CYS A 8 30.01 49.69 18.90
CA CYS A 8 29.17 48.52 18.63
C CYS A 8 29.51 47.93 17.24
N PRO A 9 29.63 46.60 17.09
CA PRO A 9 29.69 45.97 15.77
C PRO A 9 28.31 45.98 15.07
N PRO A 10 28.27 45.99 13.73
CA PRO A 10 27.02 46.10 12.97
C PRO A 10 26.20 44.80 12.97
N LEU A 11 24.87 44.94 12.94
CA LEU A 11 23.92 43.85 12.73
C LEU A 11 24.25 43.07 11.43
N ALA A 12 24.47 41.77 11.57
CA ALA A 12 24.56 40.85 10.45
C ALA A 12 23.19 40.76 9.74
N ARG A 13 23.20 40.96 8.41
CA ARG A 13 22.04 40.75 7.53
C ARG A 13 21.68 39.26 7.49
N PRO A 14 20.39 38.88 7.42
CA PRO A 14 20.01 37.48 7.26
C PRO A 14 20.42 37.00 5.86
N ALA A 15 21.24 35.95 5.81
CA ALA A 15 21.54 35.22 4.60
C ALA A 15 20.25 34.58 4.09
N ALA A 16 19.82 34.97 2.89
CA ALA A 16 18.72 34.35 2.19
C ALA A 16 19.05 32.86 1.97
N LEU A 17 18.34 32.00 2.70
CA LEU A 17 18.36 30.56 2.48
C LEU A 17 17.66 30.32 1.14
N SER A 18 18.39 30.40 0.02
CA SER A 18 17.88 29.97 -1.27
C SER A 18 17.65 28.47 -1.16
N ARG A 19 16.39 28.07 -0.97
CA ARG A 19 15.95 26.69 -1.17
C ARG A 19 16.32 26.34 -2.60
N LEU A 20 17.44 25.62 -2.76
CA LEU A 20 17.83 24.99 -4.00
C LEU A 20 16.66 24.08 -4.40
N LEU A 21 15.90 24.53 -5.40
CA LEU A 21 14.85 23.72 -5.99
C LEU A 21 15.54 22.45 -6.53
N PRO A 22 15.06 21.26 -6.17
CA PRO A 22 15.68 20.03 -6.64
C PRO A 22 15.59 19.95 -8.18
N PRO A 23 16.52 19.24 -8.83
CA PRO A 23 16.58 19.16 -10.29
C PRO A 23 15.28 18.58 -10.88
N PRO A 24 14.93 18.91 -12.13
CA PRO A 24 13.66 18.53 -12.76
C PRO A 24 13.40 17.01 -12.83
N SER A 25 14.44 16.19 -12.71
CA SER A 25 14.32 14.73 -12.58
C SER A 25 13.68 14.27 -11.27
N ALA A 26 13.70 15.10 -10.21
CA ALA A 26 13.10 14.81 -8.91
C ALA A 26 11.63 15.25 -8.80
N MET A 27 11.15 16.09 -9.74
CA MET A 27 9.73 16.47 -9.83
C MET A 27 8.86 15.40 -10.51
N ALA A 28 9.47 14.45 -11.22
CA ALA A 28 8.78 13.44 -12.03
C ALA A 28 8.15 12.30 -11.23
N THR A 29 8.34 12.21 -9.91
CA THR A 29 7.78 11.13 -9.08
C THR A 29 6.88 11.65 -7.97
N MET A 30 6.08 12.68 -8.27
CA MET A 30 5.08 13.17 -7.31
C MET A 30 3.78 12.34 -7.33
N MET A 31 3.46 11.71 -8.46
CA MET A 31 2.34 10.77 -8.57
C MET A 31 2.82 9.46 -9.19
N GLU A 32 2.57 8.36 -8.48
CA GLU A 32 2.85 7.01 -8.94
C GLU A 32 1.54 6.25 -9.14
N SER A 33 1.47 5.41 -10.17
CA SER A 33 0.35 4.52 -10.38
C SER A 33 0.81 3.16 -10.87
N PHE A 34 0.15 2.11 -10.39
CA PHE A 34 0.42 0.74 -10.80
C PHE A 34 -0.81 -0.15 -10.59
N VAL A 35 -0.77 -1.33 -11.22
CA VAL A 35 -1.86 -2.31 -11.14
C VAL A 35 -1.31 -3.64 -10.63
N ILE A 36 -1.92 -4.16 -9.57
CA ILE A 36 -1.66 -5.53 -9.07
C ILE A 36 -2.78 -6.43 -9.58
N LYS A 37 -2.43 -7.59 -10.13
CA LYS A 37 -3.40 -8.60 -10.58
C LYS A 37 -3.16 -9.90 -9.85
N THR A 38 -4.18 -10.43 -9.19
CA THR A 38 -4.14 -11.71 -8.49
C THR A 38 -5.20 -12.64 -9.05
N PRO A 39 -4.84 -13.84 -9.54
CA PRO A 39 -5.81 -14.81 -10.02
C PRO A 39 -6.64 -15.33 -8.86
N CYS A 40 -7.88 -15.72 -9.15
CA CYS A 40 -8.66 -16.52 -8.22
C CYS A 40 -8.16 -17.97 -8.24
N SER A 41 -8.47 -18.73 -7.19
CA SER A 41 -8.04 -20.12 -7.07
C SER A 41 -9.19 -21.04 -6.67
N SER A 42 -9.04 -22.32 -6.96
CA SER A 42 -9.89 -23.37 -6.41
C SER A 42 -9.01 -24.41 -5.74
N ALA A 43 -9.33 -24.72 -4.49
CA ALA A 43 -8.64 -25.68 -3.66
C ALA A 43 -9.41 -27.02 -3.61
N ASN A 44 -8.84 -28.01 -2.91
CA ASN A 44 -9.49 -29.30 -2.64
C ASN A 44 -9.88 -30.07 -3.91
N ILE A 45 -8.97 -30.08 -4.89
CA ILE A 45 -9.18 -30.77 -6.17
C ILE A 45 -9.07 -32.28 -5.98
N GLY A 46 -10.22 -32.96 -5.89
CA GLY A 46 -10.29 -34.42 -5.78
C GLY A 46 -9.68 -34.93 -4.47
N PRO A 47 -8.77 -35.92 -4.50
CA PRO A 47 -8.15 -36.46 -3.27
C PRO A 47 -7.09 -35.52 -2.65
N GLY A 48 -6.74 -34.41 -3.31
CA GLY A 48 -5.71 -33.45 -2.87
C GLY A 48 -6.21 -32.41 -1.86
N PHE A 49 -6.90 -32.84 -0.81
CA PHE A 49 -7.40 -31.97 0.25
C PHE A 49 -6.24 -31.22 0.93
N ASP A 50 -6.35 -29.89 1.08
CA ASP A 50 -5.35 -28.97 1.66
C ASP A 50 -3.93 -29.06 1.04
N VAL A 51 -3.81 -29.55 -0.20
CA VAL A 51 -2.50 -29.72 -0.89
C VAL A 51 -2.51 -29.19 -2.31
N ILE A 52 -3.63 -29.34 -3.03
CA ILE A 52 -3.71 -28.96 -4.44
C ILE A 52 -4.67 -27.78 -4.61
N GLY A 53 -4.09 -26.66 -5.06
CA GLY A 53 -4.82 -25.51 -5.57
C GLY A 53 -4.60 -25.30 -7.07
N LEU A 54 -5.61 -24.74 -7.73
CA LEU A 54 -5.59 -24.38 -9.14
C LEU A 54 -5.93 -22.91 -9.31
N ALA A 55 -4.99 -22.12 -9.85
CA ALA A 55 -5.26 -20.76 -10.28
C ALA A 55 -6.15 -20.74 -11.54
N LEU A 56 -7.15 -19.86 -11.57
CA LEU A 56 -8.08 -19.70 -12.68
C LEU A 56 -7.90 -18.34 -13.34
N SER A 57 -8.30 -18.23 -14.61
CA SER A 57 -8.14 -17.02 -15.44
C SER A 57 -9.13 -15.89 -15.13
N VAL A 58 -9.50 -15.70 -13.86
CA VAL A 58 -10.33 -14.59 -13.37
C VAL A 58 -9.52 -13.86 -12.30
N TYR A 59 -9.37 -12.55 -12.45
CA TYR A 59 -8.41 -11.78 -11.66
C TYR A 59 -9.08 -10.71 -10.81
N LEU A 60 -8.69 -10.62 -9.55
CA LEU A 60 -8.86 -9.41 -8.76
C LEU A 60 -7.75 -8.42 -9.16
N GLU A 61 -8.14 -7.18 -9.42
CA GLU A 61 -7.21 -6.11 -9.79
C GLU A 61 -7.23 -5.00 -8.73
N LEU A 62 -6.05 -4.55 -8.32
CA LEU A 62 -5.88 -3.34 -7.53
C LEU A 62 -5.27 -2.25 -8.39
N HIS A 63 -6.01 -1.18 -8.61
CA HIS A 63 -5.52 0.03 -9.25
C HIS A 63 -5.09 0.99 -8.15
N VAL A 64 -3.79 1.22 -8.04
CA VAL A 64 -3.20 1.98 -6.94
C VAL A 64 -2.63 3.28 -7.49
N THR A 65 -2.91 4.39 -6.81
CA THR A 65 -2.26 5.68 -7.06
C THR A 65 -1.75 6.28 -5.78
N ILE A 66 -0.54 6.82 -5.79
CA ILE A 66 0.10 7.45 -4.62
C ILE A 66 0.48 8.88 -5.00
N ASP A 67 -0.02 9.88 -4.28
CA ASP A 67 0.37 11.29 -4.44
C ASP A 67 1.33 11.72 -3.33
N ARG A 68 2.64 11.65 -3.61
CA ARG A 68 3.69 12.05 -2.66
C ARG A 68 3.87 13.56 -2.55
N SER A 69 3.20 14.36 -3.38
CA SER A 69 3.26 15.83 -3.28
C SER A 69 2.49 16.38 -2.08
N ARG A 70 1.51 15.61 -1.59
CA ARG A 70 0.60 16.00 -0.51
C ARG A 70 1.02 15.35 0.80
N SER A 71 1.69 16.11 1.66
CA SER A 71 1.98 15.70 3.05
C SER A 71 1.77 16.89 3.98
N PRO A 72 0.91 16.80 5.02
CA PRO A 72 0.19 15.62 5.50
C PRO A 72 -1.08 15.28 4.70
N SER A 73 -1.50 14.01 4.76
CA SER A 73 -2.80 13.54 4.25
C SER A 73 -3.90 13.78 5.28
N SER A 74 -5.12 14.08 4.82
CA SER A 74 -6.31 14.18 5.69
C SER A 74 -7.06 12.85 5.82
N LEU A 75 -6.62 11.81 5.09
CA LEU A 75 -7.26 10.50 5.06
C LEU A 75 -6.81 9.62 6.24
N PRO A 76 -7.69 8.76 6.78
CA PRO A 76 -7.30 7.77 7.77
C PRO A 76 -6.22 6.84 7.19
N LEU A 77 -5.12 6.64 7.92
CA LEU A 77 -3.97 5.84 7.49
C LEU A 77 -3.35 6.26 6.15
N ASN A 78 -3.60 7.51 5.71
CA ASN A 78 -3.23 8.03 4.40
C ASN A 78 -3.84 7.26 3.21
N CYS A 79 -4.91 6.50 3.43
CA CYS A 79 -5.44 5.57 2.44
C CYS A 79 -6.94 5.79 2.19
N ARG A 80 -7.35 5.76 0.93
CA ARG A 80 -8.76 5.70 0.54
C ARG A 80 -9.01 4.44 -0.28
N VAL A 81 -10.02 3.66 0.12
CA VAL A 81 -10.43 2.46 -0.60
C VAL A 81 -11.70 2.75 -1.40
N SER A 82 -11.76 2.22 -2.62
CA SER A 82 -12.98 2.13 -3.41
C SER A 82 -13.10 0.73 -4.01
N TYR A 83 -14.33 0.31 -4.31
CA TYR A 83 -14.61 -1.07 -4.71
C TYR A 83 -15.62 -1.12 -5.86
N GLU A 84 -15.33 -1.95 -6.87
CA GLU A 84 -16.19 -2.30 -7.99
C GLU A 84 -16.19 -3.82 -8.18
N GLY A 85 -17.37 -4.41 -8.41
CA GLY A 85 -17.50 -5.83 -8.77
C GLY A 85 -18.40 -6.63 -7.83
N GLN A 86 -18.12 -7.92 -7.68
CA GLN A 86 -18.93 -8.85 -6.89
C GLN A 86 -18.91 -8.46 -5.41
N GLY A 87 -20.09 -8.31 -4.80
CA GLY A 87 -20.23 -7.85 -3.41
C GLY A 87 -20.14 -6.33 -3.23
N GLN A 88 -20.16 -5.54 -4.31
CA GLN A 88 -20.27 -4.08 -4.22
C GLN A 88 -21.54 -3.68 -3.46
N GLY A 89 -21.40 -2.84 -2.44
CA GLY A 89 -22.51 -2.39 -1.60
C GLY A 89 -23.02 -3.43 -0.59
N SER A 90 -22.33 -4.57 -0.45
CA SER A 90 -22.61 -5.52 0.64
C SER A 90 -21.93 -5.08 1.95
N ASP A 91 -22.52 -5.45 3.09
CA ASP A 91 -21.93 -5.22 4.42
C ASP A 91 -20.67 -6.06 4.66
N ASP A 92 -20.44 -7.10 3.85
CA ASP A 92 -19.27 -7.97 3.91
C ASP A 92 -17.98 -7.27 3.47
N ILE A 93 -18.08 -6.19 2.67
CA ILE A 93 -16.92 -5.47 2.14
C ILE A 93 -16.87 -4.05 2.71
N SER A 94 -16.08 -3.88 3.75
CA SER A 94 -15.83 -2.55 4.29
C SER A 94 -14.88 -1.74 3.40
N LEU A 95 -15.17 -0.45 3.23
CA LEU A 95 -14.31 0.53 2.55
C LEU A 95 -13.40 1.29 3.52
N ASP A 96 -13.51 1.03 4.82
CA ASP A 96 -12.62 1.61 5.82
C ASP A 96 -11.25 0.89 5.77
N PRO A 97 -10.13 1.62 5.61
CA PRO A 97 -8.79 1.02 5.56
C PRO A 97 -8.41 0.20 6.80
N HIS A 98 -9.05 0.43 7.96
CA HIS A 98 -8.79 -0.36 9.17
C HIS A 98 -9.43 -1.75 9.16
N SER A 99 -10.52 -1.93 8.42
CA SER A 99 -11.34 -3.15 8.44
C SER A 99 -11.23 -3.95 7.13
N ASN A 100 -11.00 -3.29 5.99
CA ASN A 100 -10.85 -3.94 4.70
C ASN A 100 -9.68 -4.95 4.71
N LEU A 101 -9.93 -6.17 4.23
CA LEU A 101 -8.94 -7.26 4.30
C LEU A 101 -7.63 -6.88 3.58
N ILE A 102 -7.71 -6.33 2.37
CA ILE A 102 -6.54 -6.01 1.55
C ILE A 102 -5.67 -4.97 2.24
N THR A 103 -6.29 -3.89 2.76
CA THR A 103 -5.54 -2.85 3.46
C THR A 103 -5.00 -3.33 4.80
N ARG A 104 -5.73 -4.17 5.55
CA ARG A 104 -5.23 -4.76 6.79
C ARG A 104 -4.00 -5.61 6.57
N VAL A 105 -3.99 -6.41 5.50
CA VAL A 105 -2.84 -7.24 5.12
C VAL A 105 -1.66 -6.37 4.69
N ALA A 106 -1.89 -5.36 3.84
CA ALA A 106 -0.85 -4.42 3.47
C ALA A 106 -0.26 -3.69 4.68
N LEU A 107 -1.10 -3.20 5.60
CA LEU A 107 -0.66 -2.56 6.85
C LEU A 107 0.12 -3.51 7.75
N TYR A 108 -0.24 -4.79 7.77
CA TYR A 108 0.50 -5.80 8.52
C TYR A 108 1.93 -5.92 7.99
N VAL A 109 2.10 -6.08 6.66
CA VAL A 109 3.42 -6.08 6.02
C VAL A 109 4.18 -4.79 6.31
N LEU A 110 3.56 -3.63 6.14
CA LEU A 110 4.20 -2.33 6.41
C LEU A 110 4.69 -2.23 7.87
N ARG A 111 3.87 -2.65 8.84
CA ARG A 111 4.19 -2.57 10.27
C ARG A 111 5.32 -3.52 10.67
N CYS A 112 5.45 -4.67 10.01
CA CYS A 112 6.61 -5.55 10.15
C CYS A 112 7.92 -4.89 9.70
N HIS A 113 7.84 -3.80 8.94
CA HIS A 113 8.97 -3.02 8.43
C HIS A 113 8.95 -1.56 8.95
N ASP A 114 8.43 -1.36 10.16
CA ASP A 114 8.39 -0.06 10.87
C ASP A 114 7.59 1.07 10.20
N GLN A 115 6.78 0.75 9.19
CA GLN A 115 5.88 1.69 8.53
C GLN A 115 4.47 1.57 9.13
N ARG A 116 4.00 2.60 9.83
CA ARG A 116 2.74 2.55 10.60
C ARG A 116 1.48 2.78 9.76
N ALA A 117 1.62 3.44 8.61
CA ALA A 117 0.54 3.82 7.71
C ALA A 117 1.02 3.74 6.24
N PHE A 118 0.10 3.88 5.30
CA PHE A 118 0.45 3.97 3.89
C PHE A 118 1.24 5.25 3.58
N PRO A 119 1.96 5.31 2.44
CA PRO A 119 2.44 6.57 1.89
C PRO A 119 1.32 7.62 1.79
N ALA A 120 1.68 8.89 1.89
CA ALA A 120 0.72 9.98 1.87
C ALA A 120 -0.17 9.92 0.61
N GLU A 121 -1.49 10.11 0.80
CA GLU A 121 -2.50 10.10 -0.25
C GLU A 121 -2.43 8.86 -1.17
N THR A 122 -2.53 7.68 -0.57
CA THR A 122 -2.68 6.41 -1.29
C THR A 122 -4.16 6.15 -1.60
N HIS A 123 -4.49 5.90 -2.86
CA HIS A 123 -5.82 5.48 -3.28
C HIS A 123 -5.75 4.06 -3.82
N VAL A 124 -6.60 3.18 -3.30
CA VAL A 124 -6.71 1.78 -3.71
C VAL A 124 -8.10 1.58 -4.29
N HIS A 125 -8.17 1.36 -5.60
CA HIS A 125 -9.40 0.96 -6.28
C HIS A 125 -9.37 -0.54 -6.55
N ILE A 126 -10.26 -1.26 -5.88
CA ILE A 126 -10.39 -2.71 -5.95
C ILE A 126 -11.42 -3.05 -7.02
N LYS A 127 -11.01 -3.79 -8.04
CA LYS A 127 -11.91 -4.37 -9.04
C LYS A 127 -11.92 -5.89 -8.89
N ASN A 128 -13.02 -6.44 -8.39
CA ASN A 128 -13.10 -7.85 -8.07
C ASN A 128 -14.27 -8.54 -8.78
N PRO A 129 -14.04 -9.24 -9.90
CA PRO A 129 -15.04 -10.04 -10.58
C PRO A 129 -15.29 -11.42 -9.92
N ILE A 130 -14.52 -11.81 -8.89
CA ILE A 130 -14.55 -13.15 -8.30
C ILE A 130 -15.78 -13.29 -7.37
N PRO A 131 -16.67 -14.28 -7.59
CA PRO A 131 -17.78 -14.55 -6.69
C PRO A 131 -17.34 -14.84 -5.25
N LEU A 132 -17.88 -14.10 -4.29
CA LEU A 132 -17.60 -14.29 -2.87
C LEU A 132 -18.30 -15.55 -2.33
N GLY A 133 -17.62 -16.27 -1.43
CA GLY A 133 -18.21 -17.43 -0.74
C GLY A 133 -18.53 -18.64 -1.64
N ARG A 134 -17.99 -18.72 -2.86
CA ARG A 134 -18.24 -19.80 -3.82
C ARG A 134 -17.10 -20.81 -3.99
N GLY A 135 -16.13 -20.82 -3.07
CA GLY A 135 -14.96 -21.71 -3.16
C GLY A 135 -13.98 -21.35 -4.28
N LEU A 136 -14.06 -20.11 -4.79
CA LEU A 136 -13.17 -19.58 -5.83
C LEU A 136 -12.05 -18.70 -5.27
N GLY A 137 -11.62 -18.95 -4.02
CA GLY A 137 -10.39 -18.35 -3.48
C GLY A 137 -10.35 -16.82 -3.47
N SER A 138 -11.50 -16.13 -3.41
CA SER A 138 -11.54 -14.66 -3.44
C SER A 138 -10.80 -14.03 -2.24
N SER A 139 -10.89 -14.65 -1.07
CA SER A 139 -10.12 -14.26 0.13
C SER A 139 -8.62 -14.44 -0.09
N GLY A 140 -8.19 -15.62 -0.54
CA GLY A 140 -6.78 -15.89 -0.85
C GLY A 140 -6.20 -14.91 -1.88
N ALA A 141 -6.95 -14.62 -2.95
CA ALA A 141 -6.58 -13.60 -3.92
C ALA A 141 -6.43 -12.20 -3.27
N ALA A 142 -7.36 -11.81 -2.40
CA ALA A 142 -7.30 -10.54 -1.66
C ALA A 142 -6.11 -10.48 -0.69
N VAL A 143 -5.76 -11.58 -0.02
CA VAL A 143 -4.58 -11.67 0.87
C VAL A 143 -3.30 -11.51 0.07
N VAL A 144 -3.13 -12.25 -1.02
CA VAL A 144 -1.96 -12.12 -1.91
C VAL A 144 -1.86 -10.69 -2.43
N ALA A 145 -2.99 -10.10 -2.87
CA ALA A 145 -3.02 -8.73 -3.37
C ALA A 145 -2.62 -7.71 -2.29
N GLY A 146 -3.06 -7.91 -1.04
CA GLY A 146 -2.68 -7.09 0.10
C GLY A 146 -1.20 -7.20 0.46
N VAL A 147 -0.62 -8.40 0.40
CA VAL A 147 0.82 -8.60 0.67
C VAL A 147 1.66 -7.90 -0.40
N VAL A 148 1.32 -8.09 -1.67
CA VAL A 148 1.99 -7.42 -2.79
C VAL A 148 1.79 -5.91 -2.70
N LEU A 149 0.60 -5.43 -2.35
CA LEU A 149 0.33 -4.01 -2.11
C LEU A 149 1.25 -3.45 -1.03
N GLY A 150 1.36 -4.11 0.12
CA GLY A 150 2.26 -3.71 1.21
C GLY A 150 3.73 -3.65 0.77
N LYS A 151 4.18 -4.61 -0.04
CA LYS A 151 5.51 -4.62 -0.64
C LYS A 151 5.74 -3.40 -1.53
N GLU A 152 4.85 -3.14 -2.48
CA GLU A 152 5.01 -2.08 -3.47
C GLU A 152 4.91 -0.69 -2.83
N VAL A 153 3.88 -0.42 -2.03
CA VAL A 153 3.71 0.90 -1.38
C VAL A 153 4.78 1.18 -0.35
N GLY A 154 5.31 0.14 0.31
CA GLY A 154 6.37 0.25 1.30
C GLY A 154 7.78 0.32 0.73
N GLY A 155 7.95 0.20 -0.60
CA GLY A 155 9.26 0.14 -1.25
C GLY A 155 10.09 -1.07 -0.81
N LEU A 156 9.45 -2.17 -0.43
CA LEU A 156 10.09 -3.36 0.17
C LEU A 156 10.61 -4.34 -0.89
N HIS A 157 11.28 -3.83 -1.93
CA HIS A 157 11.73 -4.64 -3.07
C HIS A 157 12.78 -5.71 -2.70
N HIS A 158 13.37 -5.62 -1.50
CA HIS A 158 14.27 -6.63 -0.95
C HIS A 158 13.55 -7.94 -0.53
N LEU A 159 12.21 -7.92 -0.43
CA LEU A 159 11.42 -9.11 -0.10
C LEU A 159 11.28 -10.03 -1.32
N ASP A 160 11.72 -11.28 -1.16
CA ASP A 160 11.57 -12.33 -2.16
C ASP A 160 10.18 -12.97 -2.13
N VAL A 161 9.89 -13.82 -3.11
CA VAL A 161 8.58 -14.48 -3.23
C VAL A 161 8.31 -15.39 -2.03
N GLY A 162 9.34 -16.07 -1.50
CA GLY A 162 9.21 -16.92 -0.31
C GLY A 162 8.72 -16.14 0.90
N ARG A 163 9.30 -14.95 1.15
CA ARG A 163 8.88 -14.12 2.26
C ARG A 163 7.48 -13.54 2.09
N LEU A 164 7.07 -13.22 0.86
CA LEU A 164 5.68 -12.81 0.58
C LEU A 164 4.71 -13.96 0.82
N PHE A 165 5.10 -15.18 0.46
CA PHE A 165 4.33 -16.38 0.72
C PHE A 165 4.15 -16.65 2.22
N ASP A 166 5.21 -16.48 3.04
CA ASP A 166 5.11 -16.57 4.49
C ASP A 166 4.01 -15.66 5.06
N TYR A 167 3.95 -14.40 4.59
CA TYR A 167 2.92 -13.47 5.03
C TYR A 167 1.52 -13.96 4.65
N CYS A 168 1.35 -14.50 3.44
CA CYS A 168 0.08 -15.06 2.99
C CYS A 168 -0.35 -16.24 3.88
N LEU A 169 0.57 -17.16 4.17
CA LEU A 169 0.32 -18.33 5.03
C LEU A 169 -0.05 -17.96 6.46
N MET A 170 0.57 -16.92 7.03
CA MET A 170 0.23 -16.43 8.36
C MET A 170 -1.22 -15.94 8.46
N ILE A 171 -1.81 -15.52 7.34
CA ILE A 171 -3.16 -14.95 7.27
C ILE A 171 -4.20 -16.02 6.90
N GLU A 172 -4.03 -16.75 5.79
CA GLU A 172 -5.00 -17.77 5.32
C GLU A 172 -4.89 -19.11 6.07
N ARG A 173 -3.74 -19.43 6.66
CA ARG A 173 -3.48 -20.67 7.41
C ARG A 173 -3.52 -21.97 6.60
N HIS A 174 -3.89 -21.93 5.32
CA HIS A 174 -3.81 -23.05 4.39
C HIS A 174 -3.05 -22.63 3.11
N PRO A 175 -2.18 -23.50 2.54
CA PRO A 175 -1.23 -23.13 1.49
C PRO A 175 -1.71 -23.38 0.04
N ASP A 176 -2.86 -24.01 -0.14
CA ASP A 176 -3.46 -24.45 -1.40
C ASP A 176 -4.08 -23.29 -2.22
#